data_AF-A0A8S9TSJ4-F1
#
_entry.id   AF-A0A8S9TSJ4-F1
#
_cell.length_a   1.000
_cell.length_b   1.000
_cell.length_c   1.000
_cell.angle_alpha   90.00
_cell.angle_beta   90.00
_cell.angle_gamma   90.00
#
_symmetry.space_group_name_H-M   'P 1'
#
loop_
_entity.id
_entity.type
_entity.pdbx_description
1 polymer ?
#
loop_
_entity_poly.entity_id
_entity_poly.type
_entity_poly.pdbx_seq_one_letter_code
_entity_poly.pdbx_strand_id
1 'polypeptide(L)'
;MAAAVEDNSLYPIAILVDELKHEDVQLRLNSIRQIRIIAEALGPERTQNELLPFVNDSLDDEDEVLLVMAEELGAFMDVVGGPAHAYLLLKPLESLATVDEASVRDMAVRSICKVVEAMEPEHVSEHFVPVLRRLVTRDWFTSRIASCNLFQVGYAHLSAEI
;
A
#
# COMPACT_ATOMS: atom_id res chain seq x y z
N MET A 1 -7.57 0.08 37.72
CA MET A 1 -6.88 -0.82 36.77
C MET A 1 -7.13 -0.46 35.30
N ALA A 2 -7.24 0.83 34.95
CA ALA A 2 -7.52 1.27 33.58
C ALA A 2 -6.30 1.88 32.85
N ALA A 3 -5.17 2.09 33.53
CA ALA A 3 -4.02 2.83 33.01
C ALA A 3 -2.90 1.97 32.40
N ALA A 4 -3.00 0.63 32.45
CA ALA A 4 -1.94 -0.27 31.98
C ALA A 4 -2.21 -0.91 30.61
N VAL A 5 -3.40 -0.70 30.04
CA VAL A 5 -3.80 -1.30 28.75
C VAL A 5 -3.54 -0.35 27.58
N GLU A 6 -3.55 0.97 27.82
CA GLU A 6 -3.28 1.97 26.77
C GLU A 6 -1.78 2.06 26.40
N ASP A 7 -0.88 1.83 27.36
CA ASP A 7 0.58 2.02 27.18
C ASP A 7 1.24 0.93 26.31
N ASN A 8 0.69 -0.29 26.29
CA ASN A 8 1.22 -1.39 25.48
C ASN A 8 0.79 -1.33 24.00
N SER A 9 -0.15 -0.43 23.66
CA SER A 9 -0.72 -0.32 22.32
C SER A 9 0.14 0.50 21.36
N LEU A 10 0.92 1.48 21.87
CA LEU A 10 1.71 2.39 21.04
C LEU A 10 3.13 1.88 20.74
N TYR A 11 3.60 0.90 21.52
CA TYR A 11 4.98 0.41 21.45
C TYR A 11 5.38 -0.17 20.08
N PRO A 12 4.55 -0.96 19.37
CA PRO A 12 4.92 -1.53 18.08
C PRO A 12 5.06 -0.47 16.97
N ILE A 13 4.20 0.56 16.97
CA ILE A 13 4.29 1.66 16.00
C ILE A 13 5.46 2.57 16.32
N ALA A 14 5.67 2.91 17.60
CA ALA A 14 6.79 3.76 17.99
C ALA A 14 8.13 3.16 17.57
N ILE A 15 8.32 1.84 17.77
CA ILE A 15 9.50 1.13 17.28
C ILE A 15 9.61 1.22 15.76
N LEU A 16 8.53 0.92 15.03
CA LEU A 16 8.54 0.97 13.57
C LEU A 16 8.87 2.36 13.03
N VAL A 17 8.32 3.40 13.66
CA VAL A 17 8.59 4.81 13.32
C VAL A 17 10.06 5.14 13.54
N ASP A 18 10.63 4.73 14.67
CA ASP A 18 12.04 4.98 14.98
C ASP A 18 12.97 4.21 14.03
N GLU A 19 12.64 2.96 13.72
CA GLU A 19 13.44 2.13 12.82
C GLU A 19 13.36 2.59 11.36
N LEU A 20 12.19 3.02 10.87
CA LEU A 20 12.03 3.54 9.51
C LEU A 20 12.56 4.97 9.33
N LYS A 21 12.89 5.66 10.42
CA LYS A 21 13.62 6.93 10.37
C LYS A 21 15.12 6.76 10.56
N HIS A 22 15.58 5.51 10.68
CA HIS A 22 16.98 5.22 10.91
C HIS A 22 17.82 5.55 9.66
N GLU A 23 19.00 6.15 9.82
CA GLU A 23 19.86 6.56 8.69
C GLU A 23 20.38 5.36 7.86
N ASP A 24 20.57 4.21 8.52
CA ASP A 24 20.96 2.95 7.88
C ASP A 24 19.80 2.30 7.09
N VAL A 25 19.97 2.26 5.77
CA VAL A 25 19.06 1.63 4.81
C VAL A 25 18.74 0.18 5.16
N GLN A 26 19.72 -0.60 5.63
CA GLN A 26 19.51 -2.02 5.93
C GLN A 26 18.59 -2.20 7.13
N LEU A 27 18.64 -1.30 8.11
CA LEU A 27 17.72 -1.32 9.24
C LEU A 27 16.30 -0.98 8.78
N ARG A 28 16.12 0.07 7.96
CA ARG A 28 14.82 0.40 7.38
C ARG A 28 14.23 -0.75 6.56
N LEU A 29 15.05 -1.39 5.74
CA LEU A 29 14.65 -2.53 4.92
C LEU A 29 14.22 -3.72 5.78
N ASN A 30 14.95 -4.04 6.84
CA ASN A 30 14.57 -5.09 7.79
C ASN A 30 13.23 -4.77 8.47
N SER A 31 13.00 -3.52 8.83
CA SER A 31 11.74 -3.07 9.45
C SER A 31 10.56 -3.18 8.50
N ILE A 32 10.71 -2.80 7.22
CA ILE A 32 9.67 -3.02 6.22
C ILE A 32 9.37 -4.51 6.05
N ARG A 33 10.37 -5.40 6.05
CA ARG A 33 10.09 -6.85 6.00
C ARG A 33 9.28 -7.37 7.19
N GLN A 34 9.24 -6.65 8.30
CA GLN A 34 8.46 -7.00 9.50
C GLN A 34 7.17 -6.17 9.63
N ILE A 35 6.87 -5.28 8.69
CA ILE A 35 5.72 -4.37 8.79
C ILE A 35 4.38 -5.10 8.90
N ARG A 36 4.27 -6.28 8.28
CA ARG A 36 3.10 -7.15 8.41
C ARG A 36 2.88 -7.64 9.84
N ILE A 37 3.93 -8.03 10.56
CA ILE A 37 3.82 -8.53 11.95
C ILE A 37 3.26 -7.41 12.84
N ILE A 38 3.70 -6.18 12.59
CA ILE A 38 3.21 -5.00 13.31
C ILE A 38 1.74 -4.75 12.98
N ALA A 39 1.35 -4.81 11.70
CA ALA A 39 -0.05 -4.70 11.30
C ALA A 39 -0.94 -5.78 11.95
N GLU A 40 -0.46 -7.02 12.02
CA GLU A 40 -1.14 -8.13 12.71
C GLU A 40 -1.31 -7.86 14.21
N ALA A 41 -0.28 -7.33 14.87
CA ALA A 41 -0.32 -6.98 16.29
C ALA A 41 -1.24 -5.78 16.60
N LEU A 42 -1.34 -4.83 15.67
CA LEU A 42 -2.21 -3.65 15.78
C LEU A 42 -3.68 -3.98 15.52
N GLY A 43 -3.93 -4.96 14.65
CA GLY A 43 -5.24 -5.28 14.14
C GLY A 43 -5.73 -4.30 13.04
N PRO A 44 -6.88 -4.60 12.41
CA PRO A 44 -7.34 -3.88 11.22
C PRO A 44 -7.60 -2.40 11.44
N GLU A 45 -8.32 -2.03 12.51
CA GLU A 45 -8.73 -0.63 12.75
C GLU A 45 -7.53 0.31 12.85
N ARG A 46 -6.50 -0.09 13.61
CA ARG A 46 -5.29 0.72 13.78
C ARG A 46 -4.36 0.63 12.59
N THR A 47 -4.33 -0.51 11.89
CA THR A 47 -3.62 -0.62 10.62
C THR A 47 -4.15 0.39 9.61
N GLN A 48 -5.47 0.52 9.50
CA GLN A 48 -6.13 1.47 8.60
C GLN A 48 -5.90 2.93 9.00
N ASN A 49 -6.08 3.25 10.30
CA ASN A 49 -6.14 4.62 10.77
C ASN A 49 -4.79 5.21 11.21
N GLU A 50 -3.80 4.36 11.51
CA GLU A 50 -2.48 4.80 12.00
C GLU A 50 -1.35 4.31 11.07
N LEU A 51 -1.28 3.01 10.80
CA LEU A 51 -0.15 2.43 10.04
C LEU A 51 -0.16 2.85 8.57
N LEU A 52 -1.30 2.76 7.87
CA LEU A 52 -1.38 3.13 6.45
C LEU A 52 -1.08 4.62 6.21
N PRO A 53 -1.57 5.58 7.00
CA PRO A 53 -1.14 6.97 6.90
C PRO A 53 0.38 7.12 7.06
N PHE A 54 0.96 6.48 8.07
CA PHE A 54 2.41 6.52 8.29
C PHE A 54 3.21 5.92 7.11
N VAL A 55 2.74 4.82 6.53
CA VAL A 55 3.34 4.22 5.33
C VAL A 55 3.26 5.19 4.15
N ASN A 56 2.12 5.84 3.94
CA ASN A 56 1.97 6.84 2.86
C ASN A 56 2.93 8.02 3.02
N ASP A 57 3.21 8.45 4.26
CA ASP A 57 4.13 9.55 4.53
C ASP A 57 5.60 9.12 4.42
N SER A 58 5.88 7.81 4.41
CA SER A 58 7.23 7.22 4.32
C SER A 58 7.59 6.68 2.92
N LEU A 59 6.94 7.19 1.86
CA LEU A 59 7.17 6.75 0.48
C LEU A 59 8.30 7.51 -0.25
N ASP A 60 9.04 8.37 0.46
CA ASP A 60 10.22 9.07 -0.02
C ASP A 60 11.47 8.45 0.63
N ASP A 61 11.88 7.28 0.11
CA ASP A 61 12.96 6.45 0.65
C ASP A 61 13.79 5.85 -0.51
N GLU A 62 14.87 5.09 -0.24
CA GLU A 62 15.64 4.48 -1.33
C GLU A 62 14.88 3.36 -2.04
N ASP A 63 15.20 3.18 -3.32
CA ASP A 63 14.52 2.24 -4.23
C ASP A 63 14.41 0.81 -3.67
N GLU A 64 15.44 0.32 -2.97
CA GLU A 64 15.42 -1.01 -2.35
C GLU A 64 14.38 -1.14 -1.23
N VAL A 65 14.18 -0.07 -0.45
CA VAL A 65 13.16 -0.02 0.62
C VAL A 65 11.78 0.07 -0.01
N LEU A 66 11.60 0.95 -0.99
CA LEU A 66 10.33 1.13 -1.71
C LEU A 66 9.90 -0.13 -2.45
N LEU A 67 10.85 -0.89 -3.02
CA LEU A 67 10.58 -2.16 -3.69
C LEU A 67 9.98 -3.18 -2.73
N VAL A 68 10.60 -3.35 -1.55
CA VAL A 68 10.09 -4.28 -0.52
C VAL A 68 8.75 -3.78 0.01
N MET A 69 8.58 -2.47 0.20
CA MET A 69 7.31 -1.90 0.65
C MET A 69 6.18 -2.16 -0.33
N ALA A 70 6.43 -2.02 -1.64
CA ALA A 70 5.46 -2.34 -2.68
C ALA A 70 5.06 -3.83 -2.65
N GLU A 71 6.00 -4.73 -2.39
CA GLU A 71 5.76 -6.16 -2.27
C GLU A 71 4.89 -6.48 -1.04
N GLU A 72 5.27 -5.96 0.13
CA GLU A 72 4.56 -6.18 1.39
C GLU A 72 3.11 -5.67 1.30
N LEU A 73 2.89 -4.46 0.78
CA LEU A 73 1.55 -3.90 0.61
C LEU A 73 0.63 -4.76 -0.27
N GLY A 74 1.18 -5.55 -1.21
CA GLY A 74 0.40 -6.51 -1.99
C GLY A 74 -0.13 -7.69 -1.18
N ALA A 75 0.43 -7.95 0.00
CA ALA A 75 0.03 -8.99 0.94
C ALA A 75 -0.73 -8.46 2.17
N PHE A 76 -1.06 -7.15 2.20
CA PHE A 76 -1.65 -6.49 3.36
C PHE A 76 -3.17 -6.66 3.52
N MET A 77 -3.83 -7.36 2.60
CA MET A 77 -5.28 -7.44 2.55
C MET A 77 -5.92 -7.98 3.83
N ASP A 78 -5.36 -9.05 4.39
CA ASP A 78 -5.91 -9.66 5.62
C ASP A 78 -5.75 -8.72 6.82
N VAL A 79 -4.60 -8.02 6.91
CA VAL A 79 -4.29 -7.13 8.04
C VAL A 79 -5.03 -5.80 7.98
N VAL A 80 -5.51 -5.37 6.81
CA VAL A 80 -6.39 -4.20 6.69
C VAL A 80 -7.87 -4.53 6.89
N GLY A 81 -8.24 -5.77 7.22
CA GLY A 81 -9.64 -6.14 7.43
C GLY A 81 -10.33 -6.70 6.19
N GLY A 82 -9.57 -7.32 5.29
CA GLY A 82 -10.06 -8.13 4.18
C GLY A 82 -10.48 -7.34 2.92
N PRO A 83 -11.12 -8.03 1.96
CA PRO A 83 -11.60 -7.47 0.69
C PRO A 83 -12.38 -6.15 0.78
N ALA A 84 -13.23 -6.02 1.81
CA ALA A 84 -14.06 -4.83 2.03
C ALA A 84 -13.23 -3.56 2.28
N HIS A 85 -11.97 -3.68 2.72
CA HIS A 85 -11.08 -2.56 3.03
C HIS A 85 -9.83 -2.53 2.14
N ALA A 86 -9.72 -3.45 1.17
CA ALA A 86 -8.56 -3.58 0.31
C ALA A 86 -8.28 -2.31 -0.52
N TYR A 87 -9.32 -1.51 -0.81
CA TYR A 87 -9.20 -0.23 -1.52
C TYR A 87 -8.27 0.78 -0.83
N LEU A 88 -8.06 0.67 0.49
CA LEU A 88 -7.18 1.56 1.25
C LEU A 88 -5.70 1.42 0.82
N LEU A 89 -5.32 0.25 0.31
CA LEU A 89 -3.97 -0.03 -0.19
C LEU A 89 -3.68 0.65 -1.53
N LEU A 90 -4.71 1.09 -2.27
CA LEU A 90 -4.53 1.71 -3.58
C LEU A 90 -3.77 3.03 -3.50
N LYS A 91 -3.92 3.82 -2.43
CA LYS A 91 -3.24 5.11 -2.27
C LYS A 91 -1.71 4.99 -2.18
N PRO A 92 -1.14 4.17 -1.26
CA PRO A 92 0.31 4.02 -1.21
C PRO A 92 0.86 3.33 -2.46
N LEU A 93 0.15 2.33 -2.98
CA LEU A 93 0.55 1.63 -4.19
C LEU A 93 0.51 2.52 -5.45
N GLU A 94 -0.48 3.42 -5.58
CA GLU A 94 -0.51 4.42 -6.66
C GLU A 94 0.73 5.30 -6.62
N SER A 95 1.12 5.75 -5.42
CA SER A 95 2.30 6.61 -5.25
C SER A 95 3.57 5.87 -5.66
N LEU A 96 3.75 4.62 -5.19
CA LEU A 96 4.86 3.74 -5.59
C LEU A 96 4.86 3.41 -7.09
N ALA A 97 3.68 3.31 -7.73
CA ALA A 97 3.58 3.08 -9.18
C ALA A 97 4.03 4.29 -10.02
N THR A 98 4.26 5.46 -9.41
CA THR A 98 4.68 6.68 -10.10
C THR A 98 6.14 7.05 -9.92
N VAL A 99 6.91 6.30 -9.12
CA VAL A 99 8.34 6.57 -8.89
C VAL A 99 9.18 6.35 -10.16
N ASP A 100 10.41 6.86 -10.19
CA ASP A 100 11.29 6.79 -11.36
C ASP A 100 11.97 5.43 -11.56
N GLU A 101 12.17 4.67 -10.48
CA GLU A 101 12.76 3.34 -10.55
C GLU A 101 11.78 2.30 -11.12
N ALA A 102 12.19 1.61 -12.18
CA ALA A 102 11.31 0.71 -12.92
C ALA A 102 10.92 -0.53 -12.12
N SER A 103 11.86 -1.09 -11.34
CA SER A 103 11.60 -2.28 -10.53
C SER A 103 10.53 -2.03 -9.47
N VAL A 104 10.56 -0.86 -8.81
CA VAL A 104 9.56 -0.45 -7.82
C VAL A 104 8.19 -0.29 -8.48
N ARG A 105 8.12 0.40 -9.63
CA ARG A 105 6.85 0.55 -10.36
C ARG A 105 6.24 -0.78 -10.75
N ASP A 106 7.05 -1.69 -11.30
CA ASP A 106 6.58 -3.00 -11.75
C ASP A 106 6.05 -3.83 -10.57
N MET A 107 6.70 -3.75 -9.40
CA MET A 107 6.21 -4.40 -8.20
C MET A 107 4.90 -3.76 -7.70
N ALA A 108 4.83 -2.43 -7.65
CA ALA A 108 3.63 -1.72 -7.22
C ALA A 108 2.43 -2.07 -8.12
N VAL A 109 2.61 -2.10 -9.44
CA VAL A 109 1.58 -2.52 -10.39
C VAL A 109 1.12 -3.96 -10.13
N ARG A 110 2.05 -4.90 -9.90
CA ARG A 110 1.69 -6.29 -9.56
C ARG A 110 0.89 -6.37 -8.25
N SER A 111 1.26 -5.59 -7.25
CA SER A 111 0.55 -5.51 -5.99
C SER A 111 -0.84 -4.89 -6.15
N ILE A 112 -0.99 -3.84 -6.97
CA ILE A 112 -2.31 -3.28 -7.31
C ILE A 112 -3.18 -4.33 -7.98
N CYS A 113 -2.66 -5.08 -8.95
CA CYS A 113 -3.41 -6.15 -9.62
C CYS A 113 -3.96 -7.17 -8.60
N LYS A 114 -3.11 -7.66 -7.69
CA LYS A 114 -3.51 -8.60 -6.62
C LYS A 114 -4.60 -8.03 -5.71
N VAL A 115 -4.47 -6.76 -5.33
CA VAL A 115 -5.46 -6.07 -4.48
C VAL A 115 -6.79 -5.97 -5.21
N VAL A 116 -6.79 -5.51 -6.47
CA VAL A 116 -8.00 -5.30 -7.27
C VAL A 116 -8.71 -6.63 -7.59
N GLU A 117 -7.98 -7.71 -7.84
CA GLU A 117 -8.56 -9.05 -8.06
C GLU A 117 -9.39 -9.57 -6.88
N ALA A 118 -9.14 -9.08 -5.67
CA ALA A 118 -9.90 -9.45 -4.48
C ALA A 118 -10.89 -8.37 -4.03
N MET A 119 -10.93 -7.21 -4.69
CA MET A 119 -11.85 -6.14 -4.34
C MET A 119 -13.27 -6.46 -4.80
N GLU A 120 -14.25 -5.94 -4.05
CA GLU A 120 -15.65 -5.97 -4.48
C GLU A 120 -15.84 -5.07 -5.72
N PRO A 121 -16.69 -5.47 -6.69
CA PRO A 121 -16.89 -4.72 -7.95
C PRO A 121 -17.27 -3.24 -7.76
N GLU A 122 -18.03 -2.94 -6.70
CA GLU A 122 -18.41 -1.59 -6.32
C GLU A 122 -17.17 -0.75 -5.98
N HIS A 123 -16.27 -1.30 -5.16
CA HIS A 123 -15.02 -0.63 -4.79
C HIS A 123 -14.05 -0.49 -5.97
N VAL A 124 -14.07 -1.40 -6.93
CA VAL A 124 -13.29 -1.27 -8.18
C VAL A 124 -13.75 -0.02 -8.94
N SER A 125 -15.06 0.16 -9.07
CA SER A 125 -15.64 1.31 -9.76
C SER A 125 -15.40 2.62 -9.01
N GLU A 126 -15.57 2.61 -7.68
CA GLU A 126 -15.48 3.81 -6.84
C GLU A 126 -14.04 4.27 -6.58
N HIS A 127 -13.09 3.34 -6.41
CA HIS A 127 -11.74 3.66 -5.96
C HIS A 127 -10.67 3.37 -7.02
N PHE A 128 -10.71 2.22 -7.68
CA PHE A 128 -9.68 1.83 -8.65
C PHE A 128 -9.79 2.58 -9.99
N VAL A 129 -10.99 2.78 -10.52
CA VAL A 129 -11.17 3.56 -11.77
C VAL A 129 -10.63 4.99 -11.65
N PRO A 130 -10.85 5.74 -10.55
CA PRO A 130 -10.18 7.02 -10.35
C PRO A 130 -8.65 6.95 -10.30
N VAL A 131 -8.06 5.90 -9.72
CA VAL A 131 -6.60 5.67 -9.73
C VAL A 131 -6.10 5.52 -11.17
N LEU A 132 -6.74 4.65 -11.95
CA LEU A 132 -6.43 4.46 -13.37
C LEU A 132 -6.50 5.79 -14.14
N ARG A 133 -7.59 6.55 -13.94
CA ARG A 133 -7.76 7.85 -14.61
C ARG A 133 -6.61 8.79 -14.27
N ARG A 134 -6.23 8.91 -12.98
CA ARG A 134 -5.11 9.75 -12.55
C ARG A 134 -3.79 9.31 -13.18
N LEU A 135 -3.48 8.01 -13.18
CA LEU A 135 -2.25 7.49 -13.76
C LEU A 135 -2.15 7.77 -15.27
N VAL A 136 -3.27 7.73 -15.98
CA VAL A 136 -3.31 7.99 -17.44
C VAL A 136 -3.21 9.49 -17.74
N THR A 137 -3.81 10.36 -16.92
CA THR A 137 -3.86 11.81 -17.16
C THR A 137 -2.70 12.59 -16.54
N ARG A 138 -1.89 11.99 -15.67
CA ARG A 138 -0.73 12.66 -15.08
C ARG A 138 0.31 13.02 -16.16
N ASP A 139 0.94 14.17 -15.98
CA ASP A 139 1.95 14.69 -16.90
C ASP A 139 3.19 13.79 -16.98
N TRP A 140 3.53 13.12 -15.87
CA TRP A 140 4.73 12.28 -15.78
C TRP A 140 4.56 10.95 -16.52
N PHE A 141 5.48 10.65 -17.45
CA PHE A 141 5.34 9.51 -18.36
C PHE A 141 5.38 8.15 -17.66
N THR A 142 6.07 8.04 -16.53
CA THR A 142 6.20 6.76 -15.79
C THR A 142 4.83 6.28 -15.29
N SER A 143 3.95 7.19 -14.87
CA SER A 143 2.59 6.89 -14.45
C SER A 143 1.73 6.30 -15.58
N ARG A 144 1.91 6.81 -16.81
CA ARG A 144 1.24 6.28 -18.00
C ARG A 144 1.74 4.88 -18.37
N ILE A 145 3.04 4.62 -18.23
CA ILE A 145 3.60 3.27 -18.42
C ILE A 145 2.98 2.29 -17.42
N ALA A 146 2.93 2.65 -16.14
CA ALA A 146 2.35 1.81 -15.08
C ALA A 146 0.87 1.49 -15.35
N SER A 147 0.11 2.46 -15.89
CA SER A 147 -1.32 2.28 -16.18
C SER A 147 -1.62 1.19 -17.21
N CYS A 148 -0.73 0.95 -18.18
CA CYS A 148 -0.96 0.02 -19.28
C CYS A 148 -1.33 -1.39 -18.80
N ASN A 149 -0.67 -1.88 -17.74
CA ASN A 149 -0.90 -3.21 -17.18
C ASN A 149 -2.15 -3.30 -16.30
N LEU A 150 -2.65 -2.16 -15.82
CA LEU A 150 -3.75 -2.10 -14.86
C LEU A 150 -5.13 -2.16 -15.54
N PHE A 151 -5.23 -1.81 -16.84
CA PHE A 151 -6.48 -1.88 -17.60
C PHE A 151 -7.06 -3.29 -17.68
N GLN A 152 -6.21 -4.31 -17.84
CA GLN A 152 -6.66 -5.70 -17.97
C GLN A 152 -7.42 -6.16 -16.72
N VAL A 153 -6.92 -5.85 -15.53
CA VAL A 153 -7.53 -6.27 -14.27
C VAL A 153 -8.83 -5.52 -14.02
N GLY A 154 -8.87 -4.21 -14.28
CA GLY A 154 -10.08 -3.42 -14.15
C GLY A 154 -11.21 -3.89 -15.07
N TYR A 155 -10.90 -4.14 -16.34
CA TYR A 155 -11.91 -4.52 -17.33
C TYR A 155 -12.62 -5.83 -16.98
N ALA A 156 -11.93 -6.79 -16.34
CA ALA A 156 -12.52 -8.06 -15.92
C ALA A 156 -13.54 -7.93 -14.78
N HIS A 157 -13.48 -6.85 -13.99
CA HIS A 157 -14.29 -6.67 -12.77
C HIS A 157 -15.39 -5.62 -12.92
N LEU A 158 -15.41 -4.89 -14.04
CA LEU A 158 -16.45 -3.90 -14.32
C LEU A 158 -17.64 -4.56 -15.04
N SER A 159 -18.86 -4.20 -14.62
CA SER A 159 -20.06 -4.62 -15.34
C SER A 159 -20.13 -3.96 -16.72
N ALA A 160 -20.74 -4.64 -17.68
CA ALA A 160 -20.86 -4.17 -19.07
C ALA A 160 -21.82 -2.95 -19.24
N GLU A 161 -22.33 -2.37 -18.15
CA GLU A 161 -23.31 -1.28 -18.15
C GLU A 161 -22.67 0.10 -17.94
N ILE A 162 -21.42 0.30 -18.37
CA ILE A 162 -20.76 1.62 -18.41
C ILE A 162 -21.09 2.35 -19.72
#